data_AF-A0A7C6WW41-F1
#
_entry.id   AF-A0A7C6WW41-F1
#
_cell.length_a   1.000
_cell.length_b   1.000
_cell.length_c   1.000
_cell.angle_alpha   90.00
_cell.angle_beta   90.00
_cell.angle_gamma   90.00
#
_symmetry.space_group_name_H-M   'P 1'
#
loop_
_entity.id
_entity.type
_entity.pdbx_description
1 polymer ?
#
loop_
_entity_poly.entity_id
_entity_poly.type
_entity_poly.pdbx_seq_one_letter_code
_entity_poly.pdbx_strand_id
1 'polypeptide(L)'
;MPGILLEKHKLRLTNLSKMLWPEDNITKADFIKYYTEISEAILPHLKNRPMVFTRYPDGIYGKAFYQKNVPEYAPNWVKTVNIISEEGNTTEYMIIND
;
A
#
# COMPACT_ATOMS: atom_id res chain seq x y z
N MET A 1 -0.89 11.36 18.17
CA MET A 1 -1.16 11.03 16.74
C MET A 1 -2.34 10.09 16.70
N PRO A 2 -3.43 10.41 15.98
CA PRO A 2 -4.59 9.54 15.93
C PRO A 2 -4.22 8.24 15.19
N GLY A 3 -4.56 7.09 15.79
CA GLY A 3 -4.57 5.81 15.11
C GLY A 3 -5.96 5.57 14.54
N ILE A 4 -6.06 5.05 13.32
CA ILE A 4 -7.34 4.66 12.72
C ILE A 4 -7.52 3.16 12.94
N LEU A 5 -8.72 2.76 13.37
CA LEU A 5 -9.12 1.36 13.40
C LEU A 5 -9.77 1.05 12.05
N LEU A 6 -9.18 0.15 11.28
CA LEU A 6 -9.73 -0.34 10.02
C LEU A 6 -10.06 -1.81 10.21
N GLU A 7 -11.36 -2.13 10.18
CA GLU A 7 -11.93 -3.37 10.69
C GLU A 7 -11.44 -3.73 12.11
N LYS A 8 -10.40 -4.57 12.18
CA LYS A 8 -9.77 -5.16 13.37
C LYS A 8 -8.31 -4.75 13.54
N HIS A 9 -7.77 -3.95 12.63
CA HIS A 9 -6.36 -3.56 12.61
C HIS A 9 -6.19 -2.08 13.00
N LYS A 10 -5.27 -1.82 13.93
CA LYS A 10 -4.91 -0.46 14.32
C LYS A 10 -3.77 0.03 13.45
N LEU A 11 -4.05 1.06 12.64
CA LEU A 11 -3.08 1.65 11.73
C LEU A 11 -2.55 2.97 12.30
N ARG A 12 -1.23 3.17 12.20
CA ARG A 12 -0.59 4.46 12.49
C ARG A 12 -0.39 5.22 11.19
N LEU A 13 -1.15 6.30 11.02
CA LEU A 13 -1.01 7.19 9.87
C LEU A 13 -0.17 8.40 10.24
N THR A 14 0.69 8.83 9.31
CA THR A 14 1.62 9.95 9.49
C THR A 14 1.62 10.84 8.25
N ASN A 15 1.94 12.13 8.44
CA ASN A 15 2.07 13.13 7.39
C ASN A 15 0.80 13.23 6.51
N LEU A 16 -0.37 13.29 7.16
CA LEU A 16 -1.68 13.27 6.50
C LEU A 16 -1.90 14.50 5.60
N SER A 17 -1.40 15.67 5.99
CA SER A 17 -1.47 16.91 5.20
C SER A 17 -0.44 16.99 4.08
N LYS A 18 0.38 15.94 3.86
CA LYS A 18 1.40 15.95 2.81
C LYS A 18 0.72 15.95 1.44
N MET A 19 1.09 16.90 0.58
CA MET A 19 0.63 16.95 -0.82
C MET A 19 1.23 15.79 -1.60
N LEU A 20 0.39 14.96 -2.21
CA LEU A 20 0.81 13.92 -3.14
C LEU A 20 0.60 14.34 -4.59
N TRP A 21 -0.49 15.07 -4.88
CA TRP A 21 -0.75 15.77 -6.13
C TRP A 21 -0.99 17.27 -5.83
N PRO A 22 0.05 18.11 -5.92
CA PRO A 22 -0.04 19.53 -5.59
C PRO A 22 -1.04 20.31 -6.47
N GLU A 23 -1.10 20.00 -7.76
CA GLU A 23 -1.91 20.70 -8.77
C GLU A 23 -3.41 20.48 -8.54
N ASP A 24 -3.78 19.27 -8.11
CA ASP A 24 -5.16 18.87 -7.82
C ASP A 24 -5.54 19.12 -6.35
N ASN A 25 -4.63 19.66 -5.56
CA ASN A 25 -4.75 19.86 -4.13
C ASN A 25 -5.09 18.55 -3.35
N ILE A 26 -4.53 17.40 -3.76
CA ILE A 26 -4.79 16.10 -3.14
C ILE A 26 -3.68 15.76 -2.14
N THR A 27 -4.08 15.55 -0.89
CA THR A 27 -3.21 15.16 0.20
C THR A 27 -3.08 13.64 0.36
N LYS A 28 -2.14 13.19 1.19
CA LYS A 28 -2.03 11.80 1.62
C LYS A 28 -3.29 11.31 2.34
N ALA A 29 -3.97 12.18 3.09
CA ALA A 29 -5.24 11.83 3.74
C ALA A 29 -6.32 11.53 2.70
N ASP A 30 -6.43 12.36 1.66
CA ASP A 30 -7.41 12.19 0.58
C ASP A 30 -7.16 10.88 -0.18
N PHE A 31 -5.90 10.57 -0.44
CA PHE A 31 -5.51 9.32 -1.10
C PHE A 31 -5.88 8.07 -0.29
N ILE A 32 -5.66 8.11 1.04
CA ILE A 32 -6.06 7.01 1.94
C ILE A 32 -7.59 6.91 1.99
N LYS A 33 -8.29 8.04 2.08
CA LYS A 33 -9.74 8.10 2.08
C LYS A 33 -10.32 7.48 0.81
N TYR A 34 -9.79 7.85 -0.35
CA TYR A 34 -10.20 7.29 -1.64
C TYR A 34 -10.14 5.77 -1.65
N TYR A 35 -9.01 5.17 -1.29
CA TYR A 35 -8.88 3.71 -1.25
C TYR A 35 -9.80 3.04 -0.23
N THR A 36 -10.09 3.72 0.88
CA THR A 36 -11.05 3.24 1.88
C THR A 36 -12.46 3.19 1.27
N GLU A 37 -12.87 4.24 0.55
CA GLU A 37 -14.19 4.36 -0.08
C GLU A 37 -14.40 3.39 -1.25
N ILE A 38 -13.35 3.12 -2.04
CA ILE A 38 -13.45 2.20 -3.19
C ILE A 38 -13.11 0.73 -2.85
N SER A 39 -12.76 0.43 -1.59
CA SER A 39 -12.24 -0.87 -1.17
C SER A 39 -13.16 -2.03 -1.58
N GLU A 40 -14.47 -1.93 -1.31
CA GLU A 40 -15.46 -2.94 -1.66
C GLU A 40 -15.51 -3.24 -3.17
N ALA A 41 -15.29 -2.23 -4.00
CA ALA A 41 -15.31 -2.37 -5.45
C ALA A 41 -13.98 -2.93 -5.99
N ILE A 42 -12.83 -2.52 -5.45
CA ILE A 42 -11.51 -2.88 -5.98
C ILE A 42 -11.02 -4.24 -5.48
N LEU A 43 -11.28 -4.60 -4.22
CA LEU A 43 -10.75 -5.82 -3.59
C LEU A 43 -11.09 -7.12 -4.33
N PRO A 44 -12.30 -7.33 -4.88
CA PRO A 44 -12.60 -8.53 -5.68
C PRO A 44 -11.66 -8.74 -6.87
N HIS A 45 -11.14 -7.66 -7.44
CA HIS A 45 -10.22 -7.71 -8.59
C HIS A 45 -8.77 -7.98 -8.18
N LEU A 46 -8.38 -7.58 -6.96
CA LEU A 46 -7.04 -7.76 -6.41
C LEU A 46 -6.86 -9.09 -5.68
N LYS A 47 -7.96 -9.72 -5.28
CA LYS A 47 -7.99 -10.91 -4.44
C LYS A 47 -7.03 -12.00 -4.91
N ASN A 48 -6.18 -12.47 -4.00
CA ASN A 48 -5.17 -13.51 -4.20
C ASN A 48 -4.15 -13.23 -5.33
N ARG A 49 -3.91 -11.95 -5.68
CA ARG A 49 -2.87 -11.57 -6.64
C ARG A 49 -1.62 -11.06 -5.92
N PRO A 50 -0.41 -11.55 -6.29
CA PRO A 50 0.85 -10.96 -5.85
C PRO A 50 0.98 -9.52 -6.36
N MET A 51 1.14 -8.57 -5.45
CA MET A 51 1.16 -7.15 -5.79
C MET A 51 2.57 -6.56 -5.81
N VAL A 52 2.81 -5.70 -6.79
CA VAL A 52 3.98 -4.81 -6.84
C VAL A 52 3.51 -3.39 -6.63
N PHE A 53 4.23 -2.64 -5.82
CA PHE A 53 3.88 -1.26 -5.50
C PHE A 53 4.89 -0.30 -6.12
N THR A 54 4.39 0.75 -6.77
CA THR A 54 5.18 1.95 -7.03
C THR A 54 4.87 2.96 -5.93
N ARG A 55 5.90 3.41 -5.22
CA ARG A 55 5.73 4.28 -4.06
C ARG A 55 6.31 5.65 -4.33
N TYR A 56 5.57 6.68 -3.93
CA TYR A 56 5.91 8.10 -4.04
C TYR A 56 5.90 8.75 -2.65
N PRO A 57 6.92 8.53 -1.80
CA PRO A 57 6.92 9.05 -0.42
C PRO A 57 6.80 10.57 -0.35
N ASP A 58 7.30 11.28 -1.37
CA ASP A 58 7.36 12.73 -1.48
C ASP A 58 6.45 13.31 -2.58
N GLY A 59 5.40 12.57 -2.97
CA GLY A 59 4.46 12.97 -4.01
C GLY A 59 4.92 12.63 -5.43
N ILE A 60 4.06 12.89 -6.42
CA ILE A 60 4.22 12.38 -7.80
C ILE A 60 5.45 12.91 -8.53
N TYR A 61 5.98 14.08 -8.15
CA TYR A 61 7.23 14.63 -8.69
C TYR A 61 8.47 14.25 -7.88
N GLY A 62 8.27 13.60 -6.73
CA GLY A 62 9.34 13.09 -5.89
C GLY A 62 9.98 11.81 -6.44
N LYS A 63 11.00 11.32 -5.73
CA LYS A 63 11.63 10.05 -6.08
C LYS A 63 10.65 8.89 -5.87
N ALA A 64 10.44 8.11 -6.93
CA ALA A 64 9.66 6.88 -6.89
C ALA A 64 10.57 5.65 -6.77
N PHE A 65 10.01 4.56 -6.23
CA PHE A 65 10.65 3.24 -6.29
C PHE A 65 9.64 2.12 -6.39
N TYR A 66 10.06 1.01 -6.99
CA TYR A 66 9.31 -0.23 -7.05
C TYR A 66 9.57 -1.08 -5.82
N GLN A 67 8.53 -1.65 -5.25
CA GLN A 67 8.59 -2.57 -4.12
C GLN A 67 7.86 -3.86 -4.49
N LYS A 68 8.64 -4.90 -4.75
CA LYS A 68 8.16 -6.28 -4.94
C LYS A 68 8.15 -7.02 -3.61
N ASN A 69 9.31 -7.02 -2.94
CA ASN A 69 9.49 -7.72 -1.69
C ASN A 69 8.73 -7.05 -0.55
N VAL A 70 8.14 -7.86 0.33
CA VAL A 70 7.54 -7.40 1.58
C VAL A 70 8.62 -6.69 2.42
N PRO A 71 8.35 -5.47 2.91
CA PRO A 71 9.28 -4.79 3.80
C PRO A 71 9.22 -5.38 5.22
N GLU A 72 10.33 -5.36 5.95
CA GLU A 72 10.42 -5.90 7.32
C GLU A 72 9.41 -5.27 8.31
N TYR A 73 9.01 -4.03 8.06
CA TYR A 73 8.04 -3.31 8.88
C TYR A 73 6.58 -3.55 8.45
N ALA A 74 6.33 -4.43 7.48
CA ALA A 74 4.97 -4.79 7.12
C ALA A 74 4.25 -5.41 8.32
N PRO A 75 3.00 -5.05 8.59
CA PRO A 75 2.24 -5.69 9.66
C PRO A 75 2.08 -7.20 9.41
N ASN A 76 2.19 -7.99 10.47
CA ASN A 76 2.11 -9.45 10.42
C ASN A 76 0.78 -10.03 9.90
N TRP A 77 -0.27 -9.22 9.87
CA TRP A 77 -1.59 -9.61 9.37
C TRP A 77 -1.71 -9.49 7.84
N VAL A 78 -0.79 -8.80 7.17
CA VAL A 78 -0.77 -8.73 5.70
C VAL A 78 -0.37 -10.10 5.17
N LYS A 79 -1.24 -10.71 4.36
CA LYS A 79 -0.95 -12.00 3.74
C LYS A 79 0.17 -11.87 2.71
N THR A 80 1.05 -12.86 2.64
CA THR A 80 2.17 -12.89 1.70
C THR A 80 2.25 -14.21 0.94
N VAL A 81 3.03 -14.23 -0.15
CA VAL A 81 3.37 -15.44 -0.90
C VAL A 81 4.79 -15.36 -1.43
N ASN A 82 5.52 -16.47 -1.33
CA ASN A 82 6.85 -16.59 -1.91
C ASN A 82 6.76 -17.05 -3.36
N ILE A 83 7.45 -16.35 -4.26
CA ILE A 83 7.56 -16.70 -5.67
C ILE A 83 9.04 -16.81 -6.04
N ILE A 84 9.39 -17.91 -6.68
CA ILE A 84 10.74 -18.19 -7.16
C ILE A 84 10.81 -17.73 -8.62
N SER A 85 11.76 -16.86 -8.95
CA SER A 85 12.01 -16.45 -10.34
C SER A 85 12.69 -17.58 -11.12
N GLU A 86 12.72 -17.46 -12.46
CA GLU A 86 13.45 -18.39 -13.32
C GLU A 86 14.95 -18.46 -12.97
N GLU A 87 15.50 -17.39 -12.41
CA GLU A 87 16.89 -17.28 -11.94
C GLU A 87 17.11 -17.92 -10.55
N GLY A 88 16.07 -18.48 -9.93
CA GLY A 88 16.12 -19.12 -8.61
C GLY A 88 15.98 -18.17 -7.42
N ASN A 89 15.78 -16.86 -7.66
CA ASN A 89 15.62 -15.87 -6.59
C ASN A 89 14.21 -15.96 -6.00
N THR A 90 14.11 -16.10 -4.67
CA THR A 90 12.81 -16.05 -3.97
C THR A 90 12.46 -14.60 -3.61
N THR A 91 11.27 -14.16 -3.97
CA THR A 91 10.70 -12.87 -3.56
C THR A 91 9.39 -13.09 -2.83
N GLU A 92 9.23 -12.44 -1.68
CA GLU A 92 7.99 -12.46 -0.91
C GLU A 92 7.10 -11.31 -1.36
N TYR A 93 5.92 -11.59 -1.92
CA TYR A 93 4.96 -10.58 -2.39
C TYR A 93 3.81 -10.43 -1.41
N MET A 94 3.29 -9.20 -1.26
CA MET A 94 2.05 -8.95 -0.53
C MET A 94 0.83 -9.38 -1.36
N ILE A 95 -0.17 -9.93 -0.68
CA ILE A 95 -1.50 -10.23 -1.19
C ILE A 95 -2.49 -9.28 -0.53
N ILE A 96 -3.27 -8.55 -1.33
CA ILE A 96 -4.26 -7.59 -0.84
C ILE A 96 -5.64 -8.22 -0.93
N ASN A 97 -6.16 -8.66 0.21
CA ASN A 97 -7.43 -9.37 0.34
C ASN A 97 -8.46 -8.63 1.20
N ASP A 98 -8.02 -7.60 1.93
CA ASP A 98 -8.75 -6.75 2.87
C ASP A 98 -8.14 -5.34 2.88
#